data_AF-A0A7I8EPA4-F1
#
_entry.id   AF-A0A7I8EPA4-F1
#
_cell.length_a   1.000
_cell.length_b   1.000
_cell.length_c   1.000
_cell.angle_alpha   90.00
_cell.angle_beta   90.00
_cell.angle_gamma   90.00
#
_symmetry.space_group_name_H-M   'P 1'
#
loop_
_entity.id
_entity.type
_entity.pdbx_description
1 polymer ?
#
loop_
_entity_poly.entity_id
_entity_poly.type
_entity_poly.pdbx_seq_one_letter_code
_entity_poly.pdbx_strand_id
1 'polypeptide(L)'
;MARMNRLVYSVVRAQVRAQHEAARKHAAQARTIAKSQTQAAIAAEKARKEYERTQHKEYERAQRTEQKERARLYTESRIAEVNLQNEQQEQEIAQLSTLLIDALSADIFIHLQDLKQPPQLPIFRPEQLAIVEPPPHLQTYMPPQPSGIQKLFPGSKEKYAQEVKNAQELYNSHVAAHAAREQERQKKLTEARALFEQQVAEAHQRAAVQHAEVDKFQQDFDSGSPDAIVNYFTMVLDTSTYPDGFPQQAKIAYVPESKQLVVEYDLPRFEIVPEVGSYKYTKGKDEITQAVRPLAQRKSLYNSIVAQVTLRTLHELFKADRKEYIDTIVFNGYVDTIDKGTGRNIRTCLITIRTNRDTFTGLDLSKVDPQACLKVLNASVSKNPVELAPVRPVLEFNMVDPRFVEEMDVISGLDQRPNLMELTPTEFESLITNLFQKMGLETRQTQASRDGGVDCVAFDPRPIFGGKVVIQAKRYKHTVGVSAVRDLFGTMQNEGASKGILITTSGYGKASFEFAEGKPIELLSGSNLLYLLAQHAGIEAKIEPPDAWKDPIPDA
;
A
#
# COMPACT_ATOMS: atom_id res chain seq x y z
N MET A 1 123.80 -56.54 48.12
CA MET A 1 122.44 -56.69 47.55
C MET A 1 121.35 -55.78 48.16
N ALA A 2 121.62 -55.05 49.24
CA ALA A 2 120.61 -54.17 49.85
C ALA A 2 120.15 -52.97 48.97
N ARG A 3 120.77 -52.77 47.79
CA ARG A 3 120.42 -51.73 46.79
C ARG A 3 119.00 -51.89 46.23
N MET A 4 118.47 -53.11 46.18
CA MET A 4 117.22 -53.38 45.47
C MET A 4 115.99 -52.97 46.29
N ASN A 5 116.02 -53.21 47.61
CA ASN A 5 114.87 -52.88 48.46
C ASN A 5 114.69 -51.37 48.67
N ARG A 6 115.75 -50.56 48.64
CA ARG A 6 115.60 -49.09 48.63
C ARG A 6 115.04 -48.58 47.31
N LEU A 7 115.47 -49.17 46.20
CA LEU A 7 114.96 -48.80 44.89
C LEU A 7 113.45 -49.06 44.80
N VAL A 8 112.99 -50.26 45.16
CA VAL A 8 111.57 -50.64 45.09
C VAL A 8 110.70 -49.75 46.00
N TYR A 9 111.13 -49.48 47.23
CA TYR A 9 110.38 -48.57 48.13
C TYR A 9 110.32 -47.12 47.62
N SER A 10 111.38 -46.64 46.96
CA SER A 10 111.42 -45.28 46.41
C SER A 10 110.55 -45.13 45.16
N VAL A 11 110.53 -46.14 44.28
CA VAL A 11 109.69 -46.16 43.08
C VAL A 11 108.23 -46.33 43.46
N VAL A 12 107.91 -47.22 44.41
CA VAL A 12 106.53 -47.38 44.91
C VAL A 12 106.04 -46.11 45.60
N ARG A 13 106.88 -45.43 46.41
CA ARG A 13 106.51 -44.11 46.97
C ARG A 13 106.32 -43.02 45.92
N ALA A 14 107.14 -43.01 44.87
CA ALA A 14 106.99 -42.06 43.77
C ALA A 14 105.72 -42.34 42.94
N GLN A 15 105.43 -43.60 42.65
CA GLN A 15 104.22 -44.05 41.94
C GLN A 15 102.95 -43.71 42.76
N VAL A 16 102.97 -43.98 44.06
CA VAL A 16 101.87 -43.67 44.98
C VAL A 16 101.68 -42.15 45.13
N ARG A 17 102.76 -41.36 45.19
CA ARG A 17 102.66 -39.88 45.19
C ARG A 17 102.13 -39.33 43.86
N ALA A 18 102.61 -39.83 42.73
CA ALA A 18 102.12 -39.42 41.42
C ALA A 18 100.64 -39.80 41.21
N GLN A 19 100.22 -40.98 41.66
CA GLN A 19 98.82 -41.38 41.65
C GLN A 19 97.96 -40.55 42.60
N HIS A 20 98.44 -40.22 43.81
CA HIS A 20 97.73 -39.32 44.71
C HIS A 20 97.63 -37.89 44.18
N GLU A 21 98.67 -37.38 43.51
CA GLU A 21 98.62 -36.05 42.87
C GLU A 21 97.72 -36.04 41.64
N ALA A 22 97.77 -37.08 40.80
CA ALA A 22 96.85 -37.23 39.67
C ALA A 22 95.40 -37.35 40.14
N ALA A 23 95.14 -38.17 41.17
CA ALA A 23 93.81 -38.30 41.80
C ALA A 23 93.35 -36.98 42.42
N ARG A 24 94.24 -36.22 43.08
CA ARG A 24 93.91 -34.88 43.59
C ARG A 24 93.62 -33.88 42.48
N LYS A 25 94.38 -33.88 41.37
CA LYS A 25 94.14 -33.02 40.20
C LYS A 25 92.83 -33.38 39.50
N HIS A 26 92.55 -34.67 39.28
CA HIS A 26 91.27 -35.13 38.74
C HIS A 26 90.09 -34.81 39.67
N ALA A 27 90.24 -35.00 40.99
CA ALA A 27 89.20 -34.61 41.95
C ALA A 27 88.99 -33.09 42.01
N ALA A 28 90.05 -32.29 41.88
CA ALA A 28 89.97 -30.84 41.81
C ALA A 28 89.28 -30.37 40.51
N GLN A 29 89.65 -30.94 39.36
CA GLN A 29 89.00 -30.70 38.06
C GLN A 29 87.52 -31.13 38.08
N ALA A 30 87.21 -32.32 38.61
CA ALA A 30 85.84 -32.80 38.76
C ALA A 30 85.00 -31.87 39.65
N ARG A 31 85.58 -31.32 40.74
CA ARG A 31 84.91 -30.33 41.60
C ARG A 31 84.69 -28.99 40.89
N THR A 32 85.62 -28.55 40.04
CA THR A 32 85.45 -27.30 39.27
C THR A 32 84.39 -27.47 38.19
N ILE A 33 84.40 -28.59 37.47
CA ILE A 33 83.37 -28.95 36.49
C ILE A 33 82.01 -29.06 37.18
N ALA A 34 81.90 -29.79 38.29
CA ALA A 34 80.65 -29.91 39.05
C ALA A 34 80.13 -28.55 39.55
N LYS A 35 81.00 -27.70 40.12
CA LYS A 35 80.61 -26.32 40.50
C LYS A 35 80.14 -25.49 39.30
N SER A 36 80.84 -25.57 38.16
CA SER A 36 80.45 -24.86 36.94
C SER A 36 79.12 -25.36 36.37
N GLN A 37 78.86 -26.66 36.41
CA GLN A 37 77.59 -27.28 36.00
C GLN A 37 76.45 -26.87 36.94
N THR A 38 76.71 -26.77 38.25
CA THR A 38 75.70 -26.34 39.23
C THR A 38 75.38 -24.86 39.06
N GLN A 39 76.39 -24.01 38.86
CA GLN A 39 76.18 -22.59 38.54
C GLN A 39 75.46 -22.38 37.21
N ALA A 40 75.80 -23.16 36.18
CA ALA A 40 75.10 -23.13 34.89
C ALA A 40 73.64 -23.58 35.03
N ALA A 41 73.36 -24.60 35.85
CA ALA A 41 72.00 -25.07 36.12
C ALA A 41 71.16 -24.02 36.87
N ILE A 42 71.72 -23.36 37.89
CA ILE A 42 71.06 -22.26 38.62
C ILE A 42 70.81 -21.06 37.70
N ALA A 43 71.78 -20.70 36.87
CA ALA A 43 71.64 -19.63 35.89
C ALA A 43 70.55 -19.96 34.85
N ALA A 44 70.51 -21.21 34.36
CA ALA A 44 69.49 -21.68 33.43
C ALA A 44 68.09 -21.69 34.06
N GLU A 45 67.94 -22.10 35.33
CA GLU A 45 66.65 -22.06 36.03
C GLU A 45 66.18 -20.62 36.27
N LYS A 46 67.09 -19.71 36.63
CA LYS A 46 66.77 -18.28 36.78
C LYS A 46 66.34 -17.65 35.44
N ALA A 47 67.08 -17.93 34.36
CA ALA A 47 66.74 -17.48 33.02
C ALA A 47 65.37 -18.03 32.55
N ARG A 48 65.08 -19.30 32.85
CA ARG A 48 63.77 -19.92 32.57
C ARG A 48 62.63 -19.23 33.32
N LYS A 49 62.78 -18.97 34.62
CA LYS A 49 61.78 -18.24 35.43
C LYS A 49 61.59 -16.81 34.95
N GLU A 50 62.66 -16.13 34.53
CA GLU A 50 62.58 -14.79 33.94
C GLU A 50 61.83 -14.80 32.60
N TYR A 51 62.12 -15.77 31.73
CA TYR A 51 61.40 -15.98 30.46
C TYR A 51 59.92 -16.30 30.68
N GLU A 52 59.59 -17.21 31.61
CA GLU A 52 58.19 -17.52 31.95
C GLU A 52 57.45 -16.28 32.49
N ARG A 53 58.13 -15.43 33.29
CA ARG A 53 57.56 -14.16 33.77
C ARG A 53 57.36 -13.14 32.65
N THR A 54 58.27 -13.02 31.69
CA THR A 54 58.08 -12.10 30.54
C THR A 54 56.96 -12.59 29.65
N GLN A 55 56.92 -13.88 29.33
CA GLN A 55 55.84 -14.51 28.56
C GLN A 55 54.48 -14.33 29.24
N HIS A 56 54.39 -14.54 30.55
CA HIS A 56 53.14 -14.33 31.28
C HIS A 56 52.67 -12.85 31.23
N LYS A 57 53.59 -11.89 31.41
CA LYS A 57 53.28 -10.46 31.29
C LYS A 57 52.86 -10.06 29.87
N GLU A 58 53.48 -10.63 28.84
CA GLU A 58 53.12 -10.42 27.44
C GLU A 58 51.72 -10.98 27.15
N TYR A 59 51.42 -12.18 27.62
CA TYR A 59 50.10 -12.79 27.52
C TYR A 59 49.00 -11.95 28.20
N GLU A 60 49.24 -11.49 29.45
CA GLU A 60 48.28 -10.61 30.14
C GLU A 60 48.06 -9.28 29.42
N ARG A 61 49.13 -8.69 28.84
CA ARG A 61 49.02 -7.47 28.02
C ARG A 61 48.24 -7.72 26.74
N ALA A 62 48.48 -8.84 26.07
CA ALA A 62 47.74 -9.23 24.87
C ALA A 62 46.24 -9.40 25.20
N GLN A 63 45.91 -10.14 26.26
CA GLN A 63 44.54 -10.32 26.75
C GLN A 63 43.83 -8.99 27.06
N ARG A 64 44.49 -8.07 27.77
CA ARG A 64 43.93 -6.73 28.05
C ARG A 64 43.71 -5.91 26.79
N THR A 65 44.59 -6.05 25.79
CA THR A 65 44.48 -5.34 24.52
C THR A 65 43.31 -5.89 23.71
N GLU A 66 43.21 -7.21 23.60
CA GLU A 66 42.10 -7.92 22.95
C GLU A 66 40.75 -7.59 23.62
N GLN A 67 40.68 -7.57 24.95
CA GLN A 67 39.46 -7.19 25.67
C GLN A 67 39.04 -5.74 25.41
N LYS A 68 40.01 -4.80 25.39
CA LYS A 68 39.73 -3.40 25.05
C LYS A 68 39.27 -3.25 23.60
N GLU A 69 39.89 -3.98 22.68
CA GLU A 69 39.52 -3.99 21.27
C GLU A 69 38.11 -4.56 21.06
N ARG A 70 37.78 -5.69 21.69
CA ARG A 70 36.41 -6.25 21.68
C ARG A 70 35.38 -5.29 22.24
N ALA A 71 35.66 -4.64 23.37
CA ALA A 71 34.76 -3.65 23.97
C ALA A 71 34.57 -2.42 23.07
N ARG A 72 35.63 -2.01 22.36
CA ARG A 72 35.57 -0.94 21.35
C ARG A 72 34.71 -1.34 20.16
N LEU A 73 34.97 -2.49 19.54
CA LEU A 73 34.21 -3.01 18.40
C LEU A 73 32.73 -3.21 18.75
N TYR A 74 32.43 -3.69 19.96
CA TYR A 74 31.07 -3.79 20.46
C TYR A 74 30.39 -2.43 20.56
N THR A 75 31.07 -1.42 21.11
CA THR A 75 30.55 -0.05 21.18
C THR A 75 30.33 0.55 19.79
N GLU A 76 31.28 0.35 18.86
CA GLU A 76 31.17 0.81 17.47
C GLU A 76 29.98 0.13 16.76
N SER A 77 29.77 -1.17 16.98
CA SER A 77 28.61 -1.92 16.48
C SER A 77 27.28 -1.35 16.99
N ARG A 78 27.17 -1.06 18.29
CA ARG A 78 25.97 -0.43 18.87
C ARG A 78 25.69 0.96 18.34
N ILE A 79 26.73 1.76 18.11
CA ILE A 79 26.58 3.08 17.49
C ILE A 79 26.13 2.94 16.04
N ALA A 80 26.68 1.99 15.28
CA ALA A 80 26.27 1.72 13.91
C ALA A 80 24.80 1.26 13.83
N GLU A 81 24.35 0.41 14.76
CA GLU A 81 22.94 0.01 14.89
C GLU A 81 22.02 1.22 15.11
N VAL A 82 22.38 2.13 16.01
CA VAL A 82 21.62 3.36 16.26
C VAL A 82 21.61 4.29 15.05
N ASN A 83 22.74 4.44 14.36
CA ASN A 83 22.81 5.27 13.15
C ASN A 83 21.90 4.71 12.06
N LEU A 84 21.91 3.40 11.83
CA LEU A 84 21.02 2.75 10.88
C LEU A 84 19.54 2.99 11.21
N GLN A 85 19.17 2.87 12.48
CA GLN A 85 17.79 3.15 12.93
C GLN A 85 17.39 4.61 12.72
N ASN A 86 18.30 5.55 12.95
CA ASN A 86 18.06 6.98 12.70
C ASN A 86 17.93 7.27 11.19
N GLU A 87 18.80 6.69 10.36
CA GLU A 87 18.71 6.81 8.89
C GLU A 87 17.39 6.28 8.35
N GLN A 88 16.93 5.13 8.84
CA GLN A 88 15.61 4.56 8.48
C GLN A 88 14.46 5.50 8.87
N GLN A 89 14.50 6.10 10.06
CA GLN A 89 13.49 7.08 10.47
C GLN A 89 13.51 8.35 9.63
N GLU A 90 14.69 8.85 9.28
CA GLU A 90 14.81 10.01 8.40
C GLU A 90 14.25 9.71 7.00
N GLN A 91 14.50 8.51 6.47
CA GLN A 91 13.92 8.06 5.19
C GLN A 91 12.40 7.98 5.24
N GLU A 92 11.82 7.40 6.29
CA GLU A 92 10.37 7.33 6.48
C GLU A 92 9.74 8.74 6.52
N ILE A 93 10.36 9.68 7.25
CA ILE A 93 9.88 11.07 7.32
C ILE A 93 10.05 11.81 6.00
N ALA A 94 11.14 11.55 5.27
CA ALA A 94 11.36 12.11 3.95
C ALA A 94 10.24 11.66 2.99
N GLN A 95 9.92 10.36 2.94
CA GLN A 95 8.84 9.81 2.12
C GLN A 95 7.48 10.44 2.45
N LEU A 96 7.16 10.66 3.73
CA LEU A 96 5.93 11.35 4.15
C LEU A 96 5.92 12.85 3.76
N SER A 97 7.09 13.45 3.60
CA SER A 97 7.25 14.88 3.30
C SER A 97 7.34 15.18 1.80
N THR A 98 7.57 14.19 0.96
CA THR A 98 7.71 14.32 -0.50
C THR A 98 6.57 13.71 -1.31
N LEU A 99 5.51 13.23 -0.65
CA LEU A 99 4.35 12.56 -1.27
C LEU A 99 3.84 13.26 -2.54
N LEU A 100 3.66 14.60 -2.48
CA LEU A 100 3.18 15.37 -3.63
C LEU A 100 4.23 15.43 -4.75
N ILE A 101 5.48 15.75 -4.40
CA ILE A 101 6.58 15.96 -5.33
C ILE A 101 6.88 14.67 -6.11
N ASP A 102 6.90 13.54 -5.42
CA ASP A 102 7.16 12.23 -6.01
C ASP A 102 6.13 11.91 -7.10
N ALA A 103 4.86 12.25 -6.87
CA ALA A 103 3.76 12.04 -7.81
C ALA A 103 3.83 12.95 -9.05
N LEU A 104 4.42 14.15 -8.96
CA LEU A 104 4.51 15.07 -10.11
C LEU A 104 5.30 14.47 -11.28
N SER A 105 6.29 13.62 -10.96
CA SER A 105 7.16 12.97 -11.95
C SER A 105 6.56 11.74 -12.62
N ALA A 106 5.51 11.14 -12.02
CA ALA A 106 4.92 9.91 -12.51
C ALA A 106 4.04 10.13 -13.75
N ASP A 107 4.11 9.23 -14.73
CA ASP A 107 3.06 9.12 -15.75
C ASP A 107 1.91 8.32 -15.17
N ILE A 108 0.82 9.02 -14.88
CA ILE A 108 -0.36 8.49 -14.19
C ILE A 108 -1.41 8.03 -15.21
N PHE A 109 -1.13 8.18 -16.50
CA PHE A 109 -2.05 7.80 -17.55
C PHE A 109 -2.05 6.28 -17.75
N ILE A 110 -3.24 5.69 -17.64
CA ILE A 110 -3.45 4.28 -17.94
C ILE A 110 -3.86 4.13 -19.41
N HIS A 111 -3.02 3.45 -20.19
CA HIS A 111 -3.40 2.96 -21.51
C HIS A 111 -4.26 1.70 -21.34
N LEU A 112 -5.57 1.77 -21.61
CA LEU A 112 -6.46 0.63 -21.35
C LEU A 112 -6.07 -0.63 -22.14
N GLN A 113 -5.46 -0.47 -23.31
CA GLN A 113 -4.96 -1.61 -24.10
C GLN A 113 -3.85 -2.40 -23.37
N ASP A 114 -3.10 -1.77 -22.47
CA ASP A 114 -2.06 -2.44 -21.67
C ASP A 114 -2.66 -3.35 -20.59
N LEU A 115 -3.97 -3.23 -20.31
CA LEU A 115 -4.70 -4.14 -19.42
C LEU A 115 -4.91 -5.53 -20.04
N LYS A 116 -4.70 -5.69 -21.36
CA LYS A 116 -4.85 -6.97 -22.05
C LYS A 116 -3.75 -7.92 -21.62
N GLN A 117 -4.13 -9.00 -20.94
CA GLN A 117 -3.16 -10.01 -20.49
C GLN A 117 -2.94 -11.06 -21.58
N PRO A 118 -1.67 -11.47 -21.85
CA PRO A 118 -1.41 -12.55 -22.79
C PRO A 118 -1.96 -13.88 -22.26
N PRO A 119 -2.36 -14.82 -23.14
CA PRO A 119 -2.85 -16.12 -22.72
C PRO A 119 -1.77 -16.89 -21.96
N GLN A 120 -2.10 -17.35 -20.74
CA GLN A 120 -1.21 -18.19 -19.94
C GLN A 120 -1.27 -19.63 -20.46
N LEU A 121 -0.30 -19.98 -21.31
CA LEU A 121 -0.26 -21.28 -21.96
C LEU A 121 0.43 -22.32 -21.05
N PRO A 122 -0.17 -23.51 -20.85
CA PRO A 122 0.53 -24.61 -20.20
C PRO A 122 1.71 -25.08 -21.04
N ILE A 123 2.69 -25.74 -20.40
CA ILE A 123 3.83 -26.37 -21.07
C ILE A 123 3.55 -27.86 -21.20
N PHE A 124 3.54 -28.40 -22.42
CA PHE A 124 3.37 -29.84 -22.64
C PHE A 124 4.61 -30.61 -22.20
N ARG A 125 4.47 -31.47 -21.19
CA ARG A 125 5.54 -32.35 -20.69
C ARG A 125 5.08 -33.81 -20.69
N PRO A 126 5.27 -34.53 -21.80
CA PRO A 126 4.85 -35.93 -21.92
C PRO A 126 5.74 -36.94 -21.15
N GLU A 127 6.85 -36.49 -20.55
CA GLU A 127 7.77 -37.30 -19.74
C GLU A 127 8.10 -38.67 -20.38
N GLN A 128 7.82 -39.77 -19.67
CA GLN A 128 8.09 -41.14 -20.08
C GLN A 128 7.27 -41.57 -21.31
N LEU A 129 6.13 -40.93 -21.58
CA LEU A 129 5.31 -41.22 -22.76
C LEU A 129 5.98 -40.74 -24.05
N ALA A 130 6.97 -39.86 -24.00
CA ALA A 130 7.73 -39.43 -25.18
C ALA A 130 8.82 -40.43 -25.60
N ILE A 131 9.22 -41.32 -24.68
CA ILE A 131 10.29 -42.28 -24.91
C ILE A 131 9.70 -43.54 -25.50
N VAL A 132 10.20 -43.95 -26.68
CA VAL A 132 9.79 -45.20 -27.34
C VAL A 132 10.53 -46.37 -26.70
N GLU A 133 9.82 -47.43 -26.29
CA GLU A 133 10.45 -48.65 -25.77
C GLU A 133 11.15 -49.40 -26.92
N PRO A 134 12.45 -49.75 -26.80
CA PRO A 134 13.14 -50.49 -27.86
C PRO A 134 12.53 -51.89 -28.04
N PRO A 135 12.37 -52.37 -29.30
CA PRO A 135 11.76 -53.67 -29.55
C PRO A 135 12.67 -54.83 -29.11
N PRO A 136 12.11 -55.98 -28.71
CA PRO A 136 12.90 -57.18 -28.42
C PRO A 136 13.73 -57.61 -29.64
N HIS A 137 15.01 -57.92 -29.43
CA HIS A 137 15.90 -58.43 -30.48
C HIS A 137 15.98 -59.95 -30.42
N LEU A 138 15.72 -60.62 -31.55
CA LEU A 138 15.70 -62.08 -31.63
C LEU A 138 17.01 -62.73 -31.14
N GLN A 139 18.14 -62.10 -31.42
CA GLN A 139 19.47 -62.59 -31.04
C GLN A 139 19.66 -62.74 -29.52
N THR A 140 18.95 -61.96 -28.70
CA THR A 140 19.02 -62.00 -27.23
C THR A 140 18.36 -63.25 -26.64
N TYR A 141 17.46 -63.89 -27.39
CA TYR A 141 16.70 -65.07 -26.95
C TYR A 141 17.31 -66.38 -27.46
N MET A 142 18.14 -66.31 -28.51
CA MET A 142 18.68 -67.51 -29.16
C MET A 142 19.73 -68.19 -28.26
N PRO A 143 19.62 -69.52 -28.01
CA PRO A 143 20.64 -70.24 -27.26
C PRO A 143 21.97 -70.25 -28.01
N PRO A 144 23.12 -70.24 -27.31
CA PRO A 144 24.43 -70.28 -27.95
C PRO A 144 24.56 -71.53 -28.82
N GLN A 145 25.16 -71.39 -30.00
CA GLN A 145 25.31 -72.51 -30.91
C GLN A 145 26.17 -73.62 -30.27
N PRO A 146 25.74 -74.89 -30.32
CA PRO A 146 26.49 -75.99 -29.70
C PRO A 146 27.85 -76.13 -30.36
N SER A 147 28.92 -76.05 -29.57
CA SER A 147 30.31 -76.04 -30.04
C SER A 147 31.06 -77.28 -29.55
N GLY A 148 31.83 -77.92 -30.44
CA GLY A 148 32.67 -79.09 -30.11
C GLY A 148 31.92 -80.34 -29.64
N ILE A 149 32.43 -81.00 -28.60
CA ILE A 149 32.05 -82.33 -28.06
C ILE A 149 30.55 -82.40 -27.67
N GLN A 150 29.88 -81.27 -27.48
CA GLN A 150 28.43 -81.19 -27.21
C GLN A 150 27.57 -81.76 -28.35
N LYS A 151 28.06 -81.77 -29.60
CA LYS A 151 27.35 -82.36 -30.77
C LYS A 151 27.37 -83.90 -30.79
N LEU A 152 28.19 -84.55 -29.96
CA LEU A 152 28.32 -86.01 -29.91
C LEU A 152 27.37 -86.70 -28.92
N PHE A 153 26.64 -85.95 -28.08
CA PHE A 153 25.66 -86.54 -27.17
C PHE A 153 24.34 -86.89 -27.90
N PRO A 154 23.82 -88.13 -27.78
CA PRO A 154 22.54 -88.52 -28.38
C PRO A 154 21.40 -87.69 -27.78
N GLY A 155 20.54 -87.10 -28.63
CA GLY A 155 19.45 -86.19 -28.23
C GLY A 155 19.84 -84.70 -28.12
N SER A 156 21.12 -84.33 -28.25
CA SER A 156 21.58 -82.92 -28.17
C SER A 156 21.01 -82.02 -29.27
N LYS A 157 20.86 -82.54 -30.49
CA LYS A 157 20.26 -81.81 -31.63
C LYS A 157 18.76 -81.54 -31.43
N GLU A 158 18.03 -82.53 -30.92
CA GLU A 158 16.59 -82.42 -30.62
C GLU A 158 16.36 -81.46 -29.45
N LYS A 159 17.20 -81.54 -28.41
CA LYS A 159 17.16 -80.60 -27.28
C LYS A 159 17.47 -79.16 -27.69
N TYR A 160 18.50 -78.95 -28.53
CA TYR A 160 18.80 -77.62 -29.07
C TYR A 160 17.66 -77.10 -29.98
N ALA A 161 17.07 -77.95 -30.83
CA ALA A 161 15.92 -77.58 -31.64
C ALA A 161 14.70 -77.20 -30.78
N GLN A 162 14.47 -77.91 -29.66
CA GLN A 162 13.43 -77.58 -28.69
C GLN A 162 13.73 -76.27 -27.95
N GLU A 163 14.98 -76.02 -27.55
CA GLU A 163 15.41 -74.76 -26.92
C GLU A 163 15.27 -73.57 -27.89
N VAL A 164 15.61 -73.74 -29.17
CA VAL A 164 15.38 -72.72 -30.23
C VAL A 164 13.89 -72.47 -30.43
N LYS A 165 13.06 -73.52 -30.45
CA LYS A 165 11.60 -73.38 -30.58
C LYS A 165 10.99 -72.64 -29.38
N ASN A 166 11.36 -73.01 -28.16
CA ASN A 166 10.94 -72.34 -26.94
C ASN A 166 11.41 -70.87 -26.92
N ALA A 167 12.65 -70.59 -27.37
CA ALA A 167 13.18 -69.24 -27.49
C ALA A 167 12.42 -68.40 -28.53
N GLN A 168 12.01 -69.00 -29.65
CA GLN A 168 11.19 -68.33 -30.67
C GLN A 168 9.78 -68.03 -30.16
N GLU A 169 9.16 -68.96 -29.42
CA GLU A 169 7.85 -68.76 -28.80
C GLU A 169 7.91 -67.66 -27.72
N LEU A 170 8.96 -67.64 -26.90
CA LEU A 170 9.21 -66.59 -25.89
C LEU A 170 9.49 -65.22 -26.55
N TYR A 171 10.24 -65.20 -27.64
CA TYR A 171 10.45 -63.99 -28.43
C TYR A 171 9.12 -63.46 -28.99
N ASN A 172 8.33 -64.33 -29.61
CA ASN A 172 7.03 -63.94 -30.19
C ASN A 172 6.07 -63.41 -29.11
N SER A 173 6.06 -64.00 -27.91
CA SER A 173 5.25 -63.51 -26.79
C SER A 173 5.73 -62.15 -26.27
N HIS A 174 7.05 -61.94 -26.18
CA HIS A 174 7.62 -60.65 -25.79
C HIS A 174 7.41 -59.56 -26.84
N VAL A 175 7.45 -59.90 -28.13
CA VAL A 175 7.10 -58.97 -29.24
C VAL A 175 5.63 -58.56 -29.14
N ALA A 176 4.72 -59.52 -28.92
CA ALA A 176 3.30 -59.21 -28.73
C ALA A 176 3.06 -58.33 -27.49
N ALA A 177 3.73 -58.64 -26.37
CA ALA A 177 3.64 -57.85 -25.14
C ALA A 177 4.23 -56.44 -25.30
N HIS A 178 5.34 -56.29 -26.03
CA HIS A 178 5.92 -54.98 -26.39
C HIS A 178 4.97 -54.17 -27.27
N ALA A 179 4.40 -54.78 -28.32
CA ALA A 179 3.44 -54.12 -29.20
C ALA A 179 2.21 -53.62 -28.43
N ALA A 180 1.68 -54.40 -27.48
CA ALA A 180 0.57 -53.98 -26.62
C ALA A 180 0.95 -52.79 -25.72
N ARG A 181 2.16 -52.77 -25.14
CA ARG A 181 2.64 -51.63 -24.33
C ARG A 181 2.85 -50.37 -25.18
N GLU A 182 3.42 -50.50 -26.37
CA GLU A 182 3.60 -49.37 -27.29
C GLU A 182 2.25 -48.80 -27.77
N GLN A 183 1.26 -49.66 -28.04
CA GLN A 183 -0.10 -49.21 -28.38
C GLN A 183 -0.74 -48.43 -27.24
N GLU A 184 -0.63 -48.93 -26.00
CA GLU A 184 -1.14 -48.24 -24.82
C GLU A 184 -0.41 -46.91 -24.56
N ARG A 185 0.93 -46.87 -24.75
CA ARG A 185 1.72 -45.64 -24.66
C ARG A 185 1.27 -44.60 -25.68
N GLN A 186 1.08 -45.00 -26.94
CA GLN A 186 0.60 -44.11 -28.01
C GLN A 186 -0.80 -43.58 -27.72
N LYS A 187 -1.70 -44.43 -27.22
CA LYS A 187 -3.05 -44.02 -26.81
C LYS A 187 -2.99 -42.96 -25.71
N LYS A 188 -2.25 -43.23 -24.62
CA LYS A 188 -2.05 -42.28 -23.52
C LYS A 188 -1.40 -40.98 -23.96
N LEU A 189 -0.41 -41.05 -24.86
CA LEU A 189 0.24 -39.86 -25.41
C LEU A 189 -0.75 -39.02 -26.24
N THR A 190 -1.61 -39.66 -27.02
CA THR A 190 -2.64 -38.99 -27.82
C THR A 190 -3.70 -38.33 -26.93
N GLU A 191 -4.17 -39.04 -25.90
CA GLU A 191 -5.09 -38.49 -24.89
C GLU A 191 -4.46 -37.30 -24.14
N ALA A 192 -3.21 -37.42 -23.69
CA ALA A 192 -2.48 -36.35 -23.03
C ALA A 192 -2.30 -35.12 -23.95
N ARG A 193 -2.05 -35.35 -25.24
CA ARG A 193 -1.93 -34.28 -26.23
C ARG A 193 -3.27 -33.59 -26.50
N ALA A 194 -4.36 -34.35 -26.62
CA ALA A 194 -5.70 -33.79 -26.79
C ALA A 194 -6.12 -32.95 -25.58
N LEU A 195 -5.85 -33.42 -24.36
CA LEU A 195 -6.09 -32.64 -23.13
C LEU A 195 -5.26 -31.35 -23.10
N PHE A 196 -3.98 -31.43 -23.50
CA PHE A 196 -3.12 -30.24 -23.58
C PHE A 196 -3.64 -29.22 -24.60
N GLU A 197 -4.02 -29.67 -25.80
CA GLU A 197 -4.60 -28.81 -26.84
C GLU A 197 -5.91 -28.16 -26.38
N GLN A 198 -6.75 -28.90 -25.64
CA GLN A 198 -7.94 -28.34 -24.99
C GLN A 198 -7.58 -27.24 -23.97
N GLN A 199 -6.61 -27.49 -23.08
CA GLN A 199 -6.18 -26.48 -22.10
C GLN A 199 -5.60 -25.22 -22.75
N VAL A 200 -4.85 -25.38 -23.85
CA VAL A 200 -4.35 -24.27 -24.66
C VAL A 200 -5.51 -23.48 -25.28
N ALA A 201 -6.49 -24.16 -25.88
CA ALA A 201 -7.67 -23.52 -26.45
C ALA A 201 -8.49 -22.75 -25.40
N GLU A 202 -8.70 -23.35 -24.22
CA GLU A 202 -9.37 -22.70 -23.09
C GLU A 202 -8.60 -21.45 -22.60
N ALA A 203 -7.26 -21.53 -22.53
CA ALA A 203 -6.43 -20.38 -22.16
C ALA A 203 -6.54 -19.22 -23.18
N HIS A 204 -6.55 -19.53 -24.48
CA HIS A 204 -6.79 -18.53 -25.53
C HIS A 204 -8.19 -17.94 -25.46
N GLN A 205 -9.21 -18.76 -25.23
CA GLN A 205 -10.59 -18.28 -25.11
C GLN A 205 -10.77 -17.35 -23.92
N ARG A 206 -10.20 -17.69 -22.75
CA ARG A 206 -10.20 -16.79 -21.57
C ARG A 206 -9.54 -15.45 -21.86
N ALA A 207 -8.38 -15.45 -22.53
CA ALA A 207 -7.71 -14.22 -22.92
C ALA A 207 -8.56 -13.41 -23.92
N ALA A 208 -9.19 -14.05 -24.90
CA ALA A 208 -10.04 -13.36 -25.88
C ALA A 208 -11.28 -12.71 -25.24
N VAL A 209 -11.92 -13.37 -24.26
CA VAL A 209 -13.03 -12.78 -23.48
C VAL A 209 -12.55 -11.53 -22.73
N GLN A 210 -11.42 -11.63 -22.03
CA GLN A 210 -10.86 -10.48 -21.29
C GLN A 210 -10.46 -9.34 -22.23
N HIS A 211 -9.88 -9.64 -23.40
CA HIS A 211 -9.54 -8.62 -24.39
C HIS A 211 -10.79 -7.90 -24.90
N ALA A 212 -11.87 -8.63 -25.15
CA ALA A 212 -13.15 -8.06 -25.58
C ALA A 212 -13.77 -7.15 -24.50
N GLU A 213 -13.66 -7.52 -23.22
CA GLU A 213 -14.10 -6.68 -22.10
C GLU A 213 -13.30 -5.37 -22.02
N VAL A 214 -11.97 -5.44 -22.17
CA VAL A 214 -11.10 -4.26 -22.21
C VAL A 214 -11.43 -3.36 -23.41
N ASP A 215 -11.68 -3.95 -24.59
CA ASP A 215 -12.04 -3.19 -25.78
C ASP A 215 -13.40 -2.50 -25.63
N LYS A 216 -14.38 -3.18 -25.01
CA LYS A 216 -15.66 -2.56 -24.68
C LYS A 216 -15.47 -1.40 -23.69
N PHE A 217 -14.68 -1.60 -22.65
CA PHE A 217 -14.39 -0.54 -21.67
C PHE A 217 -13.72 0.68 -22.32
N GLN A 218 -12.78 0.47 -23.24
CA GLN A 218 -12.17 1.54 -24.01
C GLN A 218 -13.22 2.29 -24.85
N GLN A 219 -14.14 1.58 -25.53
CA GLN A 219 -15.21 2.21 -26.31
C GLN A 219 -16.17 3.03 -25.42
N ASP A 220 -16.54 2.49 -24.27
CA ASP A 220 -17.41 3.17 -23.30
C ASP A 220 -16.72 4.42 -22.72
N PHE A 221 -15.42 4.34 -22.43
CA PHE A 221 -14.63 5.50 -22.00
C PHE A 221 -14.47 6.52 -23.13
N ASP A 222 -14.27 6.08 -24.36
CA ASP A 222 -14.09 6.95 -25.52
C ASP A 222 -15.36 7.70 -25.92
N SER A 223 -16.52 7.14 -25.60
CA SER A 223 -17.83 7.77 -25.79
C SER A 223 -18.26 8.65 -24.62
N GLY A 224 -17.49 8.68 -23.52
CA GLY A 224 -17.77 9.51 -22.35
C GLY A 224 -18.86 8.92 -21.44
N SER A 225 -19.02 7.59 -21.42
CA SER A 225 -19.96 6.92 -20.52
C SER A 225 -19.64 7.24 -19.04
N PRO A 226 -20.62 7.65 -18.23
CA PRO A 226 -20.38 8.03 -16.84
C PRO A 226 -19.77 6.91 -15.99
N ASP A 227 -20.27 5.69 -16.14
CA ASP A 227 -19.73 4.51 -15.45
C ASP A 227 -18.28 4.23 -15.87
N ALA A 228 -17.96 4.40 -17.15
CA ALA A 228 -16.62 4.16 -17.65
C ALA A 228 -15.61 5.21 -17.15
N ILE A 229 -16.05 6.47 -17.09
CA ILE A 229 -15.28 7.58 -16.50
C ILE A 229 -14.98 7.29 -15.03
N VAL A 230 -15.99 6.94 -14.23
CA VAL A 230 -15.82 6.58 -12.82
C VAL A 230 -14.82 5.44 -12.66
N ASN A 231 -15.03 4.33 -13.39
CA ASN A 231 -14.12 3.18 -13.32
C ASN A 231 -12.69 3.53 -13.72
N TYR A 232 -12.48 4.35 -14.75
CA TYR A 232 -11.16 4.80 -15.18
C TYR A 232 -10.44 5.58 -14.07
N PHE A 233 -11.11 6.58 -13.50
CA PHE A 233 -10.49 7.39 -12.43
C PHE A 233 -10.31 6.61 -11.13
N THR A 234 -11.15 5.59 -10.86
CA THR A 234 -10.91 4.65 -9.76
C THR A 234 -9.62 3.88 -9.99
N MET A 235 -9.42 3.32 -11.19
CA MET A 235 -8.17 2.63 -11.53
C MET A 235 -6.93 3.53 -11.42
N VAL A 236 -7.05 4.81 -11.80
CA VAL A 236 -5.98 5.81 -11.65
C VAL A 236 -5.58 5.97 -10.19
N LEU A 237 -6.55 6.13 -9.28
CA LEU A 237 -6.26 6.26 -7.86
C LEU A 237 -5.74 4.95 -7.24
N ASP A 238 -6.25 3.79 -7.67
CA ASP A 238 -5.81 2.47 -7.21
C ASP A 238 -4.37 2.13 -7.64
N THR A 239 -3.89 2.72 -8.74
CA THR A 239 -2.51 2.53 -9.22
C THR A 239 -1.51 3.43 -8.48
N SER A 240 -1.99 4.38 -7.67
CA SER A 240 -1.15 5.38 -7.01
C SER A 240 -0.35 4.75 -5.86
N THR A 241 0.97 4.93 -5.87
CA THR A 241 1.86 4.34 -4.85
C THR A 241 1.96 5.23 -3.62
N TYR A 242 1.65 4.68 -2.44
CA TYR A 242 1.82 5.34 -1.14
C TYR A 242 2.74 4.52 -0.22
N PRO A 243 3.39 5.17 0.77
CA PRO A 243 4.09 4.47 1.84
C PRO A 243 3.17 3.55 2.65
N ASP A 244 3.75 2.63 3.40
CA ASP A 244 3.02 1.69 4.24
C ASP A 244 2.12 2.43 5.25
N GLY A 245 0.90 1.91 5.44
CA GLY A 245 -0.07 2.47 6.40
C GLY A 245 -1.02 3.53 5.83
N PHE A 246 -0.94 3.86 4.54
CA PHE A 246 -1.92 4.73 3.88
C PHE A 246 -3.16 3.94 3.44
N PRO A 247 -4.38 4.42 3.76
CA PRO A 247 -5.59 3.90 3.16
C PRO A 247 -5.66 4.33 1.69
N GLN A 248 -5.75 3.36 0.78
CA GLN A 248 -5.93 3.59 -0.66
C GLN A 248 -7.37 3.21 -1.03
N GLN A 249 -8.33 3.90 -0.41
CA GLN A 249 -9.75 3.68 -0.67
C GLN A 249 -10.38 5.00 -1.09
N ALA A 250 -10.89 5.01 -2.31
CA ALA A 250 -11.59 6.15 -2.88
C ALA A 250 -12.95 5.72 -3.40
N LYS A 251 -13.95 6.57 -3.17
CA LYS A 251 -15.26 6.49 -3.83
C LYS A 251 -15.37 7.63 -4.80
N ILE A 252 -15.72 7.33 -6.05
CA ILE A 252 -15.78 8.31 -7.13
C ILE A 252 -17.18 8.30 -7.73
N ALA A 253 -17.71 9.49 -7.98
CA ALA A 253 -18.95 9.70 -8.71
C ALA A 253 -18.75 10.82 -9.72
N TYR A 254 -19.47 10.76 -10.83
CA TYR A 254 -19.30 11.69 -11.95
C TYR A 254 -20.65 12.24 -12.40
N VAL A 255 -20.74 13.56 -12.52
CA VAL A 255 -21.91 14.29 -13.03
C VAL A 255 -21.61 14.79 -14.44
N PRO A 256 -22.17 14.16 -15.49
CA PRO A 256 -21.86 14.50 -16.87
C PRO A 256 -22.28 15.92 -17.26
N GLU A 257 -23.41 16.41 -16.76
CA GLU A 257 -23.98 17.72 -17.12
C GLU A 257 -23.07 18.88 -16.73
N SER A 258 -22.33 18.71 -15.63
CA SER A 258 -21.39 19.70 -15.11
C SER A 258 -19.92 19.28 -15.24
N LYS A 259 -19.63 18.15 -15.91
CA LYS A 259 -18.28 17.57 -15.99
C LYS A 259 -17.56 17.53 -14.64
N GLN A 260 -18.30 17.14 -13.61
CA GLN A 260 -17.86 17.24 -12.22
C GLN A 260 -17.55 15.87 -11.65
N LEU A 261 -16.34 15.68 -11.14
CA LEU A 261 -15.94 14.48 -10.42
C LEU A 261 -16.00 14.72 -8.92
N VAL A 262 -16.68 13.85 -8.19
CA VAL A 262 -16.79 13.90 -6.73
C VAL A 262 -16.03 12.72 -6.16
N VAL A 263 -15.08 13.00 -5.27
CA VAL A 263 -14.14 12.03 -4.73
C VAL A 263 -14.24 12.06 -3.21
N GLU A 264 -14.64 10.95 -2.61
CA GLU A 264 -14.41 10.70 -1.20
C GLU A 264 -13.17 9.84 -1.04
N TYR A 265 -12.17 10.35 -0.34
CA TYR A 265 -10.88 9.69 -0.19
C TYR A 265 -10.60 9.44 1.28
N ASP A 266 -10.19 8.22 1.62
CA ASP A 266 -9.77 7.89 2.97
C ASP A 266 -8.34 8.39 3.20
N LEU A 267 -8.16 9.18 4.25
CA LEU A 267 -6.88 9.77 4.64
C LEU A 267 -6.24 8.92 5.75
N PRO A 268 -4.90 8.92 5.85
CA PRO A 268 -4.21 8.23 6.94
C PRO A 268 -4.58 8.85 8.29
N ARG A 269 -4.56 8.03 9.33
CA ARG A 269 -4.74 8.50 10.72
C ARG A 269 -3.47 9.17 11.25
N PHE A 270 -3.59 9.86 12.38
CA PHE A 270 -2.47 10.56 13.01
C PHE A 270 -1.28 9.64 13.36
N GLU A 271 -1.54 8.34 13.58
CA GLU A 271 -0.53 7.32 13.87
C GLU A 271 0.47 7.10 12.73
N ILE A 272 0.16 7.55 11.50
CA ILE A 272 1.09 7.49 10.37
C ILE A 272 2.37 8.29 10.62
N VAL A 273 2.33 9.27 11.53
CA VAL A 273 3.53 10.02 11.93
C VAL A 273 4.15 9.34 13.15
N PRO A 274 5.35 8.73 13.03
CA PRO A 274 6.00 8.02 14.12
C PRO A 274 6.15 8.89 15.37
N GLU A 275 5.92 8.27 16.54
CA GLU A 275 6.13 8.93 17.83
C GLU A 275 7.62 9.04 18.17
N VAL A 276 8.42 8.07 17.74
CA VAL A 276 9.87 8.07 17.94
C VAL A 276 10.50 9.09 16.99
N GLY A 277 11.34 9.96 17.55
CA GLY A 277 12.06 11.00 16.81
C GLY A 277 13.53 10.70 16.55
N SER A 278 14.18 9.93 17.45
CA SER A 278 15.57 9.48 17.27
C SER A 278 15.93 8.38 18.27
N TYR A 279 16.96 7.60 17.95
CA TYR A 279 17.59 6.61 18.81
C TYR A 279 18.93 7.11 19.34
N LYS A 280 19.27 6.72 20.57
CA LYS A 280 20.55 7.05 21.22
C LYS A 280 21.10 5.87 22.01
N TYR A 281 22.35 5.53 21.78
CA TYR A 281 23.03 4.50 22.57
C TYR A 281 23.55 5.07 23.90
N THR A 282 23.15 4.46 25.01
CA THR A 282 23.59 4.84 26.37
C THR A 282 24.61 3.84 26.89
N LYS A 283 25.90 4.15 26.71
CA LYS A 283 27.03 3.27 27.09
C LYS A 283 27.02 2.82 28.57
N GLY A 284 26.51 3.65 29.47
CA GLY A 284 26.47 3.34 30.91
C GLY A 284 25.50 2.21 31.28
N LYS A 285 24.48 1.96 30.47
CA LYS A 285 23.47 0.91 30.69
C LYS A 285 23.49 -0.20 29.63
N ASP A 286 24.28 -0.03 28.56
CA ASP A 286 24.27 -0.90 27.38
C ASP A 286 22.87 -1.05 26.76
N GLU A 287 22.16 0.08 26.65
CA GLU A 287 20.79 0.15 26.15
C GLU A 287 20.66 1.22 25.07
N ILE A 288 19.84 0.93 24.06
CA ILE A 288 19.39 1.90 23.06
C ILE A 288 18.12 2.56 23.58
N THR A 289 18.14 3.87 23.75
CA THR A 289 17.00 4.65 24.20
C THR A 289 16.35 5.40 23.04
N GLN A 290 15.04 5.62 23.14
CA GLN A 290 14.24 6.34 22.15
C GLN A 290 13.91 7.74 22.68
N ALA A 291 14.12 8.75 21.85
CA ALA A 291 13.64 10.10 22.12
C ALA A 291 12.28 10.30 21.42
N VAL A 292 11.31 10.83 22.17
CA VAL A 292 9.96 11.11 21.64
C VAL A 292 10.00 12.37 20.78
N ARG A 293 9.37 12.32 19.61
CA ARG A 293 9.17 13.47 18.74
C ARG A 293 8.16 14.43 19.35
N PRO A 294 8.46 15.75 19.45
CA PRO A 294 7.55 16.73 20.01
C PRO A 294 6.16 16.71 19.33
N LEU A 295 5.09 16.78 20.11
CA LEU A 295 3.72 16.72 19.60
C LEU A 295 3.42 17.81 18.56
N ALA A 296 3.94 19.03 18.76
CA ALA A 296 3.77 20.13 17.81
C ALA A 296 4.36 19.80 16.42
N GLN A 297 5.54 19.16 16.39
CA GLN A 297 6.18 18.73 15.14
C GLN A 297 5.35 17.62 14.47
N ARG A 298 4.86 16.64 15.24
CA ARG A 298 3.98 15.58 14.72
C ARG A 298 2.69 16.15 14.12
N LYS A 299 2.02 17.09 14.81
CA LYS A 299 0.83 17.78 14.32
C LYS A 299 1.11 18.51 13.00
N SER A 300 2.23 19.23 12.91
CA SER A 300 2.63 19.94 11.69
C SER A 300 2.88 19.00 10.51
N LEU A 301 3.58 17.87 10.75
CA LEU A 301 3.82 16.85 9.72
C LEU A 301 2.52 16.24 9.23
N TYR A 302 1.62 15.88 10.15
CA TYR A 302 0.32 15.30 9.79
C TYR A 302 -0.53 16.26 8.94
N ASN A 303 -0.60 17.55 9.32
CA ASN A 303 -1.29 18.55 8.51
C ASN A 303 -0.68 18.70 7.11
N SER A 304 0.65 18.59 7.00
CA SER A 304 1.34 18.57 5.71
C SER A 304 0.98 17.33 4.89
N ILE A 305 0.93 16.14 5.50
CA ILE A 305 0.53 14.89 4.83
C ILE A 305 -0.88 15.00 4.26
N VAL A 306 -1.86 15.42 5.06
CA VAL A 306 -3.26 15.61 4.60
C VAL A 306 -3.32 16.58 3.42
N ALA A 307 -2.57 17.69 3.48
CA ALA A 307 -2.52 18.67 2.41
C ALA A 307 -1.88 18.10 1.13
N GLN A 308 -0.76 17.39 1.27
CA GLN A 308 -0.06 16.76 0.15
C GLN A 308 -0.89 15.69 -0.53
N VAL A 309 -1.53 14.80 0.24
CA VAL A 309 -2.43 13.76 -0.31
C VAL A 309 -3.55 14.41 -1.10
N THR A 310 -4.19 15.45 -0.54
CA THR A 310 -5.28 16.18 -1.23
C THR A 310 -4.83 16.77 -2.57
N LEU A 311 -3.72 17.51 -2.57
CA LEU A 311 -3.20 18.11 -3.80
C LEU A 311 -2.70 17.05 -4.80
N ARG A 312 -2.12 15.96 -4.30
CA ARG A 312 -1.66 14.83 -5.10
C ARG A 312 -2.82 14.16 -5.80
N THR A 313 -3.90 13.83 -5.11
CA THR A 313 -5.10 13.24 -5.70
C THR A 313 -5.70 14.15 -6.77
N LEU A 314 -5.81 15.46 -6.50
CA LEU A 314 -6.28 16.41 -7.51
C LEU A 314 -5.36 16.45 -8.74
N HIS A 315 -4.05 16.43 -8.54
CA HIS A 315 -3.07 16.38 -9.62
C HIS A 315 -3.19 15.11 -10.46
N GLU A 316 -3.27 13.95 -9.81
CA GLU A 316 -3.40 12.64 -10.46
C GLU A 316 -4.65 12.59 -11.36
N LEU A 317 -5.79 13.04 -10.84
CA LEU A 317 -7.05 13.05 -11.58
C LEU A 317 -7.04 14.00 -12.78
N PHE A 318 -6.61 15.25 -12.59
CA PHE A 318 -6.56 16.21 -13.70
C PHE A 318 -5.53 15.83 -14.77
N LYS A 319 -4.39 15.24 -14.37
CA LYS A 319 -3.32 14.81 -15.28
C LYS A 319 -3.68 13.54 -16.05
N ALA A 320 -4.42 12.61 -15.45
CA ALA A 320 -4.89 11.40 -16.12
C ALA A 320 -5.99 11.70 -17.17
N ASP A 321 -6.77 12.76 -16.97
CA ASP A 321 -7.86 13.13 -17.89
C ASP A 321 -7.36 13.81 -19.18
N ARG A 322 -6.83 13.00 -20.11
CA ARG A 322 -6.36 13.47 -21.43
C ARG A 322 -7.50 13.85 -22.39
N LYS A 323 -8.74 13.46 -22.08
CA LYS A 323 -9.93 13.72 -22.92
C LYS A 323 -10.78 14.89 -22.43
N GLU A 324 -10.40 15.51 -21.32
CA GLU A 324 -11.08 16.67 -20.73
C GLU A 324 -12.57 16.39 -20.42
N TYR A 325 -12.84 15.21 -19.85
CA TYR A 325 -14.15 14.88 -19.30
C TYR A 325 -14.42 15.59 -17.97
N ILE A 326 -13.38 16.01 -17.26
CA ILE A 326 -13.49 16.65 -15.95
C ILE A 326 -13.10 18.13 -16.06
N ASP A 327 -14.05 19.00 -15.75
CA ASP A 327 -13.84 20.44 -15.59
C ASP A 327 -13.66 20.81 -14.11
N THR A 328 -14.34 20.12 -13.20
CA THR A 328 -14.35 20.42 -11.76
C THR A 328 -14.19 19.15 -10.93
N ILE A 329 -13.36 19.21 -9.89
CA ILE A 329 -13.24 18.15 -8.88
C ILE A 329 -13.72 18.68 -7.54
N VAL A 330 -14.58 17.90 -6.88
CA VAL A 330 -14.90 18.03 -5.46
C VAL A 330 -14.22 16.89 -4.72
N PHE A 331 -13.27 17.20 -3.86
CA PHE A 331 -12.57 16.23 -3.04
C PHE A 331 -13.00 16.37 -1.57
N ASN A 332 -13.31 15.25 -0.93
CA ASN A 332 -13.63 15.14 0.48
C ASN A 332 -12.73 14.09 1.12
N GLY A 333 -11.84 14.52 2.02
CA GLY A 333 -10.92 13.65 2.73
C GLY A 333 -11.47 13.22 4.09
N TYR A 334 -11.67 11.92 4.28
CA TYR A 334 -12.24 11.34 5.50
C TYR A 334 -11.20 10.57 6.31
N VAL A 335 -11.38 10.53 7.63
CA VAL A 335 -10.68 9.59 8.50
C VAL A 335 -11.71 8.80 9.28
N ASP A 336 -11.65 7.48 9.14
CA ASP A 336 -12.40 6.54 9.97
C ASP A 336 -11.67 6.35 11.29
N THR A 337 -12.34 6.58 12.42
CA THR A 337 -11.79 6.33 13.76
C THR A 337 -12.86 5.80 14.71
N ILE A 338 -12.46 5.48 15.94
CA ILE A 338 -13.37 5.19 17.04
C ILE A 338 -13.47 6.44 17.93
N ASP A 339 -14.68 6.92 18.14
CA ASP A 339 -14.95 7.98 19.10
C ASP A 339 -14.67 7.46 20.52
N LYS A 340 -13.70 8.08 21.22
CA LYS A 340 -13.26 7.61 22.55
C LYS A 340 -14.31 7.78 23.64
N GLY A 341 -15.30 8.67 23.46
CA GLY A 341 -16.36 8.91 24.43
C GLY A 341 -17.54 7.94 24.30
N THR A 342 -17.83 7.49 23.07
CA THR A 342 -18.99 6.64 22.74
C THR A 342 -18.61 5.22 22.34
N GLY A 343 -17.34 4.97 22.01
CA GLY A 343 -16.83 3.67 21.53
C GLY A 343 -17.32 3.27 20.13
N ARG A 344 -18.00 4.17 19.41
CA ARG A 344 -18.56 3.91 18.08
C ARG A 344 -17.59 4.33 16.99
N ASN A 345 -17.67 3.66 15.85
CA ASN A 345 -16.97 4.11 14.65
C ASN A 345 -17.56 5.43 14.18
N ILE A 346 -16.71 6.42 13.94
CA ILE A 346 -17.06 7.71 13.36
C ILE A 346 -16.20 7.96 12.12
N ARG A 347 -16.83 8.47 11.07
CA ARG A 347 -16.18 8.89 9.83
C ARG A 347 -16.16 10.42 9.81
N THR A 348 -14.97 11.01 9.90
CA THR A 348 -14.83 12.47 10.04
C THR A 348 -14.21 13.06 8.78
N CYS A 349 -14.90 14.03 8.16
CA CYS A 349 -14.32 14.81 7.07
C CYS A 349 -13.32 15.83 7.63
N LEU A 350 -12.05 15.73 7.23
CA LEU A 350 -10.98 16.62 7.67
C LEU A 350 -10.69 17.74 6.67
N ILE A 351 -11.02 17.52 5.40
CA ILE A 351 -10.76 18.48 4.34
C ILE A 351 -11.78 18.32 3.24
N THR A 352 -12.26 19.44 2.71
CA THR A 352 -13.06 19.48 1.49
C THR A 352 -12.59 20.62 0.60
N ILE A 353 -12.57 20.38 -0.70
CA ILE A 353 -12.15 21.36 -1.70
C ILE A 353 -12.96 21.13 -2.97
N ARG A 354 -13.41 22.23 -3.56
CA ARG A 354 -13.95 22.26 -4.92
C ARG A 354 -13.05 23.16 -5.76
N THR A 355 -12.46 22.62 -6.81
CA THR A 355 -11.61 23.38 -7.73
C THR A 355 -11.89 22.99 -9.17
N ASN A 356 -11.67 23.92 -10.09
CA ASN A 356 -11.75 23.66 -11.53
C ASN A 356 -10.36 23.43 -12.13
N ARG A 357 -10.34 22.84 -13.34
CA ARG A 357 -9.12 22.51 -14.09
C ARG A 357 -8.23 23.72 -14.31
N ASP A 358 -8.78 24.82 -14.82
CA ASP A 358 -7.99 26.01 -15.17
C ASP A 358 -7.28 26.61 -13.95
N THR A 359 -7.99 26.72 -12.83
CA THR A 359 -7.44 27.24 -11.58
C THR A 359 -6.35 26.32 -11.05
N PHE A 360 -6.56 25.00 -11.08
CA PHE A 360 -5.61 24.04 -10.51
C PHE A 360 -4.37 23.85 -11.40
N THR A 361 -4.55 23.72 -12.71
CA THR A 361 -3.45 23.51 -13.66
C THR A 361 -2.58 24.75 -13.85
N GLY A 362 -3.10 25.94 -13.53
CA GLY A 362 -2.31 27.17 -13.46
C GLY A 362 -1.31 27.23 -12.29
N LEU A 363 -1.38 26.30 -11.33
CA LEU A 363 -0.48 26.25 -10.18
C LEU A 363 0.81 25.46 -10.49
N ASP A 364 1.95 26.00 -10.09
CA ASP A 364 3.23 25.27 -10.10
C ASP A 364 3.42 24.47 -8.81
N LEU A 365 2.85 23.26 -8.77
CA LEU A 365 2.87 22.37 -7.60
C LEU A 365 4.29 22.00 -7.13
N SER A 366 5.32 22.15 -7.99
CA SER A 366 6.71 21.86 -7.60
C SER A 366 7.31 22.88 -6.63
N LYS A 367 6.67 24.05 -6.53
CA LYS A 367 7.16 25.20 -5.72
C LYS A 367 6.19 25.66 -4.64
N VAL A 368 5.01 25.05 -4.52
CA VAL A 368 4.03 25.46 -3.53
C VAL A 368 4.29 24.85 -2.16
N ASP A 369 4.02 25.62 -1.10
CA ASP A 369 3.72 25.03 0.20
C ASP A 369 2.31 24.42 0.16
N PRO A 370 2.13 23.11 0.45
CA PRO A 370 0.84 22.44 0.32
C PRO A 370 -0.29 23.10 1.13
N GLN A 371 -0.01 23.58 2.35
CA GLN A 371 -1.04 24.16 3.22
C GLN A 371 -1.44 25.56 2.74
N ALA A 372 -0.47 26.37 2.29
CA ALA A 372 -0.74 27.67 1.69
C ALA A 372 -1.51 27.53 0.37
N CYS A 373 -1.15 26.55 -0.46
CA CYS A 373 -1.83 26.25 -1.72
C CYS A 373 -3.32 25.95 -1.51
N LEU A 374 -3.66 25.11 -0.51
CA LEU A 374 -5.04 24.81 -0.18
C LEU A 374 -5.85 26.05 0.24
N LYS A 375 -5.23 27.03 0.90
CA LYS A 375 -5.90 28.30 1.23
C LYS A 375 -6.20 29.12 -0.01
N VAL A 376 -5.28 29.16 -0.98
CA VAL A 376 -5.49 29.85 -2.27
C VAL A 376 -6.66 29.21 -3.03
N LEU A 377 -6.77 27.88 -2.96
CA LEU A 377 -7.88 27.12 -3.55
C LEU A 377 -9.18 27.16 -2.73
N ASN A 378 -9.24 27.97 -1.67
CA ASN A 378 -10.39 28.08 -0.76
C ASN A 378 -10.85 26.74 -0.17
N ALA A 379 -9.91 25.81 0.07
CA ALA A 379 -10.22 24.56 0.73
C ALA A 379 -10.68 24.80 2.17
N SER A 380 -11.72 24.08 2.58
CA SER A 380 -12.11 24.03 3.98
C SER A 380 -11.35 22.91 4.66
N VAL A 381 -10.39 23.28 5.52
CA VAL A 381 -9.54 22.34 6.26
C VAL A 381 -9.90 22.38 7.74
N SER A 382 -9.89 21.21 8.38
CA SER A 382 -10.12 21.08 9.81
C SER A 382 -9.15 21.96 10.59
N LYS A 383 -9.68 22.73 11.56
CA LYS A 383 -8.86 23.57 12.44
C LYS A 383 -7.95 22.74 13.35
N ASN A 384 -8.29 21.48 13.58
CA ASN A 384 -7.48 20.53 14.34
C ASN A 384 -7.66 19.11 13.77
N PRO A 385 -6.95 18.77 12.68
CA PRO A 385 -7.07 17.47 12.04
C PRO A 385 -6.71 16.30 12.98
N VAL A 386 -5.84 16.54 13.96
CA VAL A 386 -5.42 15.53 14.95
C VAL A 386 -6.50 15.22 15.97
N GLU A 387 -7.33 16.21 16.32
CA GLU A 387 -8.52 16.02 17.15
C GLU A 387 -9.77 15.73 16.33
N LEU A 388 -9.60 15.53 15.02
CA LEU A 388 -10.67 15.18 14.08
C LEU A 388 -11.85 16.16 14.15
N ALA A 389 -11.55 17.46 14.23
CA ALA A 389 -12.61 18.47 14.19
C ALA A 389 -13.27 18.45 12.79
N PRO A 390 -14.57 18.16 12.66
CA PRO A 390 -15.17 17.92 11.35
C PRO A 390 -15.31 19.21 10.54
N VAL A 391 -15.15 19.08 9.23
CA VAL A 391 -15.51 20.09 8.22
C VAL A 391 -16.76 19.61 7.48
N ARG A 392 -17.67 20.54 7.13
CA ARG A 392 -18.83 20.20 6.30
C ARG A 392 -18.38 19.97 4.85
N PRO A 393 -18.66 18.80 4.22
CA PRO A 393 -18.38 18.58 2.81
C PRO A 393 -19.08 19.61 1.92
N VAL A 394 -18.41 20.07 0.86
CA VAL A 394 -19.04 20.98 -0.13
C VAL A 394 -20.15 20.27 -0.91
N LEU A 395 -20.01 18.97 -1.13
CA LEU A 395 -21.00 18.10 -1.77
C LEU A 395 -20.80 16.66 -1.26
N GLU A 396 -21.86 15.96 -0.87
CA GLU A 396 -21.80 14.58 -0.35
C GLU A 396 -22.03 13.55 -1.47
N PHE A 397 -21.41 12.37 -1.37
CA PHE A 397 -21.47 11.31 -2.40
C PHE A 397 -22.88 10.82 -2.73
N ASN A 398 -23.78 10.82 -1.74
CA ASN A 398 -25.19 10.44 -1.93
C ASN A 398 -25.95 11.37 -2.91
N MET A 399 -25.38 12.52 -3.31
CA MET A 399 -26.00 13.48 -4.21
C MET A 399 -25.60 13.29 -5.69
N VAL A 400 -24.81 12.25 -6.01
CA VAL A 400 -24.04 12.14 -7.27
C VAL A 400 -24.20 10.78 -7.97
N ASP A 401 -24.90 9.81 -7.38
CA ASP A 401 -25.01 8.46 -7.92
C ASP A 401 -26.25 8.29 -8.84
N PRO A 402 -26.07 8.05 -10.17
CA PRO A 402 -27.16 7.78 -11.10
C PRO A 402 -27.76 6.36 -10.97
N ARG A 403 -27.16 5.48 -10.17
CA ARG A 403 -27.65 4.10 -9.91
C ARG A 403 -28.76 4.06 -8.86
N PHE A 404 -29.08 5.18 -8.21
CA PHE A 404 -30.38 5.36 -7.58
C PHE A 404 -31.40 5.80 -8.64
N VAL A 405 -31.58 4.98 -9.68
CA VAL A 405 -32.94 4.70 -10.10
C VAL A 405 -33.45 3.74 -9.04
N GLU A 406 -34.51 4.15 -8.36
CA GLU A 406 -35.40 3.31 -7.57
C GLU A 406 -35.18 1.83 -7.89
N GLU A 407 -34.60 1.07 -6.95
CA GLU A 407 -34.89 -0.36 -6.92
C GLU A 407 -36.38 -0.46 -7.13
N MET A 408 -36.80 -1.08 -8.24
CA MET A 408 -38.20 -1.16 -8.62
C MET A 408 -38.96 -1.70 -7.42
N ASP A 409 -39.63 -0.77 -6.74
CA ASP A 409 -39.91 -0.93 -5.33
C ASP A 409 -41.17 -1.77 -5.22
N VAL A 410 -40.99 -3.08 -5.04
CA VAL A 410 -42.08 -3.97 -4.62
C VAL A 410 -42.56 -3.58 -3.20
N ILE A 411 -41.92 -2.60 -2.56
CA ILE A 411 -42.18 -2.04 -1.24
C ILE A 411 -42.68 -0.57 -1.32
N SER A 412 -43.18 -0.06 -2.47
CA SER A 412 -43.78 1.30 -2.53
C SER A 412 -44.99 1.48 -1.60
N GLY A 413 -45.50 0.40 -1.00
CA GLY A 413 -46.55 0.44 0.02
C GLY A 413 -46.07 0.66 1.46
N LEU A 414 -44.76 0.70 1.74
CA LEU A 414 -44.22 0.78 3.12
C LEU A 414 -43.23 1.93 3.39
N ASP A 415 -42.83 2.74 2.39
CA ASP A 415 -42.05 3.96 2.65
C ASP A 415 -42.95 5.03 3.31
N GLN A 416 -42.78 5.23 4.62
CA GLN A 416 -43.58 6.18 5.42
C GLN A 416 -42.99 7.60 5.44
N ARG A 417 -41.91 7.88 4.70
CA ARG A 417 -41.29 9.21 4.69
C ARG A 417 -42.18 10.24 3.97
N PRO A 418 -42.34 11.46 4.50
CA PRO A 418 -43.15 12.50 3.86
C PRO A 418 -42.53 12.95 2.54
N ASN A 419 -43.33 12.96 1.47
CA ASN A 419 -42.92 13.47 0.16
C ASN A 419 -43.14 14.99 0.09
N LEU A 420 -42.07 15.76 -0.08
CA LEU A 420 -42.12 17.23 -0.13
C LEU A 420 -42.89 17.74 -1.36
N MET A 421 -42.99 16.94 -2.42
CA MET A 421 -43.75 17.28 -3.64
C MET A 421 -45.27 17.17 -3.45
N GLU A 422 -45.73 16.47 -2.40
CA GLU A 422 -47.17 16.32 -2.08
C GLU A 422 -47.71 17.42 -1.19
N LEU A 423 -46.83 18.22 -0.57
CA LEU A 423 -47.24 19.37 0.24
C LEU A 423 -48.00 20.39 -0.62
N THR A 424 -48.82 21.24 -0.02
CA THR A 424 -49.32 22.47 -0.66
C THR A 424 -48.22 23.55 -0.67
N PRO A 425 -48.27 24.57 -1.55
CA PRO A 425 -47.23 25.61 -1.61
C PRO A 425 -47.01 26.27 -0.24
N THR A 426 -48.11 26.59 0.46
CA THR A 426 -48.08 27.19 1.80
C THR A 426 -47.49 26.27 2.85
N GLU A 427 -47.75 24.96 2.79
CA GLU A 427 -47.13 23.97 3.69
C GLU A 427 -45.61 23.86 3.43
N PHE A 428 -45.20 23.91 2.17
CA PHE A 428 -43.78 23.89 1.80
C PHE A 428 -43.06 25.16 2.28
N GLU A 429 -43.62 26.34 2.06
CA GLU A 429 -43.09 27.61 2.59
C GLU A 429 -43.01 27.60 4.12
N SER A 430 -44.03 27.04 4.78
CA SER A 430 -44.07 26.89 6.24
C SER A 430 -42.98 25.93 6.75
N LEU A 431 -42.75 24.83 6.03
CA LEU A 431 -41.67 23.88 6.32
C LEU A 431 -40.31 24.56 6.25
N ILE A 432 -40.04 25.34 5.19
CA ILE A 432 -38.81 26.10 5.05
C ILE A 432 -38.66 27.12 6.19
N THR A 433 -39.72 27.87 6.49
CA THR A 433 -39.70 28.85 7.58
C THR A 433 -39.36 28.22 8.93
N ASN A 434 -39.98 27.07 9.24
CA ASN A 434 -39.69 26.32 10.46
C ASN A 434 -38.27 25.75 10.50
N LEU A 435 -37.75 25.29 9.35
CA LEU A 435 -36.39 24.80 9.23
C LEU A 435 -35.37 25.88 9.61
N PHE A 436 -35.48 27.08 9.02
CA PHE A 436 -34.56 28.19 9.34
C PHE A 436 -34.74 28.70 10.77
N GLN A 437 -35.94 28.64 11.32
CA GLN A 437 -36.17 28.92 12.73
C GLN A 437 -35.44 27.93 13.64
N LYS A 438 -35.50 26.62 13.35
CA LYS A 438 -34.75 25.58 14.07
C LYS A 438 -33.23 25.73 13.91
N MET A 439 -32.78 26.33 12.81
CA MET A 439 -31.37 26.69 12.58
C MET A 439 -30.93 27.94 13.35
N GLY A 440 -31.83 28.58 14.11
CA GLY A 440 -31.52 29.70 15.01
C GLY A 440 -31.70 31.08 14.38
N LEU A 441 -32.41 31.19 13.25
CA LEU A 441 -32.79 32.48 12.67
C LEU A 441 -34.16 32.94 13.21
N GLU A 442 -34.33 34.25 13.36
CA GLU A 442 -35.64 34.84 13.67
C GLU A 442 -36.43 35.01 12.38
N THR A 443 -37.39 34.13 12.11
CA THR A 443 -38.14 34.10 10.85
C THR A 443 -39.49 34.80 10.95
N ARG A 444 -39.91 35.45 9.87
CA ARG A 444 -41.29 35.92 9.66
C ARG A 444 -41.74 35.54 8.26
N GLN A 445 -42.90 34.87 8.19
CA GLN A 445 -43.53 34.57 6.91
C GLN A 445 -44.07 35.87 6.30
N THR A 446 -43.84 36.07 5.01
CA THR A 446 -44.38 37.23 4.29
C THR A 446 -45.79 36.94 3.78
N GLN A 447 -46.61 37.97 3.58
CA GLN A 447 -47.94 37.76 3.01
C GLN A 447 -47.82 37.63 1.48
N ALA A 448 -48.30 36.49 0.95
CA ALA A 448 -48.40 36.24 -0.48
C ALA A 448 -49.35 37.27 -1.13
N SER A 449 -48.80 38.40 -1.63
CA SER A 449 -49.33 39.15 -2.78
C SER A 449 -48.58 40.45 -3.12
N ARG A 450 -47.53 40.88 -2.39
CA ARG A 450 -46.87 42.18 -2.69
C ARG A 450 -45.34 42.22 -2.74
N ASP A 451 -44.65 41.17 -2.31
CA ASP A 451 -43.22 41.26 -2.01
C ASP A 451 -42.32 40.58 -3.07
N GLY A 452 -42.72 40.58 -4.35
CA GLY A 452 -41.81 40.16 -5.44
C GLY A 452 -41.34 38.69 -5.38
N GLY A 453 -42.14 37.81 -4.79
CA GLY A 453 -41.84 36.37 -4.70
C GLY A 453 -40.92 35.96 -3.55
N VAL A 454 -40.79 36.77 -2.50
CA VAL A 454 -40.21 36.33 -1.22
C VAL A 454 -41.19 35.41 -0.52
N ASP A 455 -40.71 34.28 -0.01
CA ASP A 455 -41.54 33.35 0.76
C ASP A 455 -41.32 33.56 2.27
N CYS A 456 -40.07 33.82 2.68
CA CYS A 456 -39.71 34.05 4.07
C CYS A 456 -38.62 35.12 4.20
N VAL A 457 -38.78 36.00 5.18
CA VAL A 457 -37.71 36.90 5.64
C VAL A 457 -37.22 36.40 6.98
N ALA A 458 -35.92 36.15 7.07
CA ALA A 458 -35.25 35.72 8.28
C ALA A 458 -34.27 36.78 8.76
N PHE A 459 -34.07 36.91 10.06
CA PHE A 459 -33.05 37.77 10.65
C PHE A 459 -32.05 36.92 11.43
N ASP A 460 -30.79 37.04 11.07
CA ASP A 460 -29.70 36.40 11.79
C ASP A 460 -29.24 37.33 12.93
N PRO A 461 -29.40 36.92 14.21
CA PRO A 461 -29.14 37.79 15.36
C PRO A 461 -27.64 38.02 15.65
N ARG A 462 -26.73 37.44 14.86
CA ARG A 462 -25.27 37.57 15.09
C ARG A 462 -24.79 39.01 14.87
N PRO A 463 -24.13 39.66 15.85
CA PRO A 463 -23.82 41.10 15.79
C PRO A 463 -22.88 41.56 14.67
N ILE A 464 -22.06 40.67 14.11
CA ILE A 464 -20.99 41.01 13.13
C ILE A 464 -21.29 40.46 11.73
N PHE A 465 -21.89 39.28 11.65
CA PHE A 465 -22.15 38.55 10.38
C PHE A 465 -23.63 38.36 10.10
N GLY A 466 -24.50 38.73 11.04
CA GLY A 466 -25.94 38.61 10.92
C GLY A 466 -26.55 39.75 10.11
N GLY A 467 -27.88 39.78 10.06
CA GLY A 467 -28.63 40.71 9.23
C GLY A 467 -29.86 40.08 8.59
N LYS A 468 -30.53 40.86 7.74
CA LYS A 468 -31.75 40.43 7.05
C LYS A 468 -31.40 39.47 5.91
N VAL A 469 -32.03 38.30 5.90
CA VAL A 469 -31.90 37.24 4.91
C VAL A 469 -33.24 37.07 4.21
N VAL A 470 -33.22 37.08 2.88
CA VAL A 470 -34.40 36.81 2.05
C VAL A 470 -34.33 35.37 1.56
N ILE A 471 -35.41 34.63 1.76
CA ILE A 471 -35.50 33.21 1.41
C ILE A 471 -36.65 33.04 0.41
N GLN A 472 -36.33 32.38 -0.70
CA GLN A 472 -37.29 31.99 -1.72
C GLN A 472 -37.19 30.48 -1.94
N ALA A 473 -38.33 29.82 -2.10
CA ALA A 473 -38.50 28.39 -2.20
C ALA A 473 -39.34 28.05 -3.45
N LYS A 474 -38.77 27.26 -4.36
CA LYS A 474 -39.39 26.83 -5.61
C LYS A 474 -39.61 25.33 -5.58
N ARG A 475 -40.87 24.90 -5.48
CA ARG A 475 -41.20 23.46 -5.55
C ARG A 475 -41.36 23.01 -7.00
N TYR A 476 -40.23 22.79 -7.67
CA TYR A 476 -40.15 22.44 -9.08
C TYR A 476 -39.67 20.99 -9.28
N LYS A 477 -40.08 20.39 -10.39
CA LYS A 477 -39.63 19.11 -10.95
C LYS A 477 -38.41 19.32 -11.84
N HIS A 478 -38.37 20.40 -12.62
CA HIS A 478 -37.29 20.71 -13.54
C HIS A 478 -36.26 21.67 -12.94
N THR A 479 -35.07 21.69 -13.54
CA THR A 479 -33.95 22.55 -13.15
C THR A 479 -34.35 24.03 -13.13
N VAL A 480 -34.04 24.72 -12.03
CA VAL A 480 -34.28 26.15 -11.87
C VAL A 480 -33.24 26.95 -12.67
N GLY A 481 -33.74 27.74 -13.61
CA GLY A 481 -32.93 28.58 -14.48
C GLY A 481 -32.41 29.85 -13.81
N VAL A 482 -31.49 30.54 -14.50
CA VAL A 482 -30.81 31.75 -14.01
C VAL A 482 -31.77 32.93 -13.75
N SER A 483 -32.95 32.94 -14.37
CA SER A 483 -33.97 33.98 -14.15
C SER A 483 -34.35 34.07 -12.67
N ALA A 484 -34.69 32.95 -12.03
CA ALA A 484 -35.07 32.93 -10.62
C ALA A 484 -33.95 33.44 -9.69
N VAL A 485 -32.68 33.16 -10.02
CA VAL A 485 -31.54 33.67 -9.25
C VAL A 485 -31.37 35.18 -9.42
N ARG A 486 -31.59 35.70 -10.63
CA ARG A 486 -31.56 37.14 -10.92
C ARG A 486 -32.70 37.87 -10.21
N ASP A 487 -33.89 37.29 -10.21
CA ASP A 487 -35.07 37.84 -9.54
C ASP A 487 -34.83 37.91 -8.03
N LEU A 488 -34.34 36.83 -7.41
CA LEU A 488 -33.95 36.83 -5.99
C LEU A 488 -32.92 37.91 -5.68
N PHE A 489 -31.91 38.09 -6.54
CA PHE A 489 -30.90 39.13 -6.36
C PHE A 489 -31.51 40.54 -6.41
N GLY A 490 -32.43 40.80 -7.35
CA GLY A 490 -33.17 42.06 -7.41
C GLY A 490 -33.98 42.32 -6.14
N THR A 491 -34.67 41.28 -5.66
CA THR A 491 -35.45 41.33 -4.42
C THR A 491 -34.58 41.57 -3.19
N MET A 492 -33.42 40.94 -3.10
CA MET A 492 -32.46 41.15 -2.02
C MET A 492 -32.00 42.62 -1.94
N GLN A 493 -31.75 43.25 -3.10
CA GLN A 493 -31.37 44.66 -3.19
C GLN A 493 -32.52 45.59 -2.77
N ASN A 494 -33.76 45.30 -3.19
CA ASN A 494 -34.94 46.08 -2.83
C ASN A 494 -35.26 45.98 -1.33
N GLU A 495 -35.11 44.78 -0.75
CA GLU A 495 -35.39 44.49 0.66
C GLU A 495 -34.26 44.92 1.62
N GLY A 496 -33.09 45.32 1.09
CA GLY A 496 -31.91 45.65 1.87
C GLY A 496 -31.34 44.44 2.63
N ALA A 497 -31.47 43.25 2.06
CA ALA A 497 -31.02 42.01 2.67
C ALA A 497 -29.51 41.79 2.45
N SER A 498 -28.82 41.32 3.48
CA SER A 498 -27.38 41.01 3.44
C SER A 498 -27.09 39.67 2.76
N LYS A 499 -28.10 38.81 2.62
CA LYS A 499 -27.99 37.51 1.98
C LYS A 499 -29.32 37.05 1.36
N GLY A 500 -29.26 36.41 0.20
CA GLY A 500 -30.37 35.70 -0.42
C GLY A 500 -30.17 34.19 -0.37
N ILE A 501 -31.23 33.43 -0.14
CA ILE A 501 -31.21 31.96 -0.20
C ILE A 501 -32.32 31.51 -1.16
N LEU A 502 -31.95 30.82 -2.24
CA LEU A 502 -32.90 30.16 -3.13
C LEU A 502 -32.91 28.67 -2.82
N ILE A 503 -34.08 28.11 -2.56
CA ILE A 503 -34.30 26.70 -2.26
C ILE A 503 -35.14 26.11 -3.39
N THR A 504 -34.79 24.92 -3.86
CA THR A 504 -35.63 24.18 -4.81
C THR A 504 -35.77 22.73 -4.40
N THR A 505 -36.85 22.07 -4.81
CA THR A 505 -36.97 20.61 -4.77
C THR A 505 -36.23 19.91 -5.91
N SER A 506 -35.78 20.66 -6.92
CA SER A 506 -34.99 20.15 -8.05
C SER A 506 -33.50 20.51 -7.92
N GLY A 507 -32.86 20.98 -9.00
CA GLY A 507 -31.49 21.46 -9.03
C GLY A 507 -31.37 22.80 -9.76
N TYR A 508 -30.15 23.29 -9.92
CA TYR A 508 -29.85 24.54 -10.64
C TYR A 508 -28.98 24.28 -11.87
N GLY A 509 -29.18 25.08 -12.92
CA GLY A 509 -28.33 25.02 -14.11
C GLY A 509 -26.99 25.73 -13.92
N LYS A 510 -26.02 25.46 -14.81
CA LYS A 510 -24.69 26.09 -14.78
C LYS A 510 -24.73 27.62 -14.68
N ALA A 511 -25.56 28.26 -15.50
CA ALA A 511 -25.74 29.72 -15.52
C ALA A 511 -26.25 30.30 -14.18
N SER A 512 -27.00 29.52 -13.39
CA SER A 512 -27.49 29.93 -12.07
C SER A 512 -26.35 30.02 -11.06
N PHE A 513 -25.43 29.04 -11.08
CA PHE A 513 -24.24 29.04 -10.23
C PHE A 513 -23.23 30.12 -10.65
N GLU A 514 -22.96 30.27 -11.95
CA GLU A 514 -22.10 31.34 -12.49
C GLU A 514 -22.62 32.72 -12.10
N PHE A 515 -23.94 32.93 -12.11
CA PHE A 515 -24.52 34.19 -11.67
C PHE A 515 -24.41 34.38 -10.15
N ALA A 516 -24.56 33.33 -9.35
CA ALA A 516 -24.43 33.42 -7.89
C ALA A 516 -22.98 33.65 -7.42
N GLU A 517 -21.99 33.28 -8.24
CA GLU A 517 -20.57 33.43 -7.91
C GLU A 517 -20.20 34.89 -7.57
N GLY A 518 -19.54 35.06 -6.42
CA GLY A 518 -19.15 36.37 -5.89
C GLY A 518 -20.30 37.25 -5.36
N LYS A 519 -21.55 36.76 -5.37
CA LYS A 519 -22.72 37.47 -4.82
C LYS A 519 -23.14 36.82 -3.49
N PRO A 520 -23.80 37.56 -2.58
CA PRO A 520 -24.29 37.00 -1.32
C PRO A 520 -25.59 36.20 -1.54
N ILE A 521 -25.56 35.25 -2.47
CA ILE A 521 -26.67 34.35 -2.82
C ILE A 521 -26.23 32.92 -2.53
N GLU A 522 -27.07 32.15 -1.83
CA GLU A 522 -26.87 30.73 -1.61
C GLU A 522 -27.94 29.93 -2.35
N LEU A 523 -27.50 28.93 -3.12
CA LEU A 523 -28.37 28.05 -3.89
C LEU A 523 -28.46 26.69 -3.21
N LEU A 524 -29.64 26.34 -2.70
CA LEU A 524 -29.92 25.09 -2.02
C LEU A 524 -30.80 24.20 -2.92
N SER A 525 -30.24 23.10 -3.43
CA SER A 525 -30.98 22.14 -4.26
C SER A 525 -31.84 21.21 -3.40
N GLY A 526 -32.64 20.35 -4.03
CA GLY A 526 -33.53 19.42 -3.34
C GLY A 526 -32.78 18.51 -2.37
N SER A 527 -31.60 18.06 -2.76
CA SER A 527 -30.73 17.25 -1.90
C SER A 527 -30.13 18.06 -0.73
N ASN A 528 -29.79 19.34 -0.92
CA ASN A 528 -29.40 20.22 0.20
C ASN A 528 -30.56 20.40 1.18
N LEU A 529 -31.79 20.54 0.68
CA LEU A 529 -32.98 20.69 1.52
C LEU A 529 -33.25 19.43 2.36
N LEU A 530 -33.18 18.24 1.77
CA LEU A 530 -33.32 16.97 2.48
C LEU A 530 -32.28 16.82 3.60
N TYR A 531 -31.03 17.18 3.32
CA TYR A 531 -29.97 17.19 4.33
C TYR A 531 -30.28 18.14 5.50
N LEU A 532 -30.69 19.37 5.21
CA LEU A 532 -31.01 20.35 6.26
C LEU A 532 -32.20 19.90 7.12
N LEU A 533 -33.21 19.28 6.51
CA LEU A 533 -34.36 18.72 7.23
C LEU A 533 -33.95 17.58 8.15
N ALA A 534 -33.13 16.64 7.69
CA ALA A 534 -32.63 15.55 8.53
C ALA A 534 -31.80 16.10 9.71
N GLN A 535 -30.88 17.01 9.43
CA GLN A 535 -29.91 17.51 10.42
C GLN A 535 -30.51 18.47 11.46
N HIS A 536 -31.37 19.39 11.03
CA HIS A 536 -31.86 20.47 11.88
C HIS A 536 -33.32 20.31 12.29
N ALA A 537 -34.12 19.57 11.51
CA ALA A 537 -35.51 19.31 11.84
C ALA A 537 -35.76 17.89 12.36
N GLY A 538 -34.83 16.95 12.18
CA GLY A 538 -34.99 15.53 12.51
C GLY A 538 -35.97 14.82 11.59
N ILE A 539 -36.17 15.34 10.36
CA ILE A 539 -37.16 14.85 9.40
C ILE A 539 -36.43 14.18 8.24
N GLU A 540 -36.61 12.87 8.10
CA GLU A 540 -36.22 12.12 6.90
C GLU A 540 -37.35 12.23 5.87
N ALA A 541 -37.22 13.15 4.91
CA ALA A 541 -38.20 13.38 3.84
C ALA A 541 -37.71 12.81 2.50
N LYS A 542 -38.61 12.77 1.51
CA LYS A 542 -38.29 12.40 0.12
C LYS A 542 -38.83 13.44 -0.86
N ILE A 543 -38.30 13.43 -2.09
CA ILE A 543 -38.74 14.31 -3.18
C ILE A 543 -39.04 13.44 -4.39
N GLU A 544 -40.31 13.10 -4.59
CA GLU A 544 -40.78 12.29 -5.71
C GLU A 544 -41.90 13.08 -6.42
N PRO A 545 -41.64 13.65 -7.61
CA PRO A 545 -42.66 14.40 -8.33
C PRO A 545 -43.76 13.45 -8.83
N PRO A 546 -45.06 13.69 -8.52
CA PRO A 546 -46.15 12.91 -9.09
C PRO A 546 -46.11 12.91 -10.62
N ASP A 547 -46.56 11.83 -11.27
CA ASP A 547 -46.58 11.71 -12.74
C ASP A 547 -47.32 12.87 -13.43
N ALA A 548 -48.36 13.39 -12.78
CA ALA A 548 -49.16 14.52 -13.27
C ALA A 548 -48.58 15.91 -12.93
N TRP A 549 -47.42 15.99 -12.28
CA TRP A 549 -46.83 17.25 -11.84
C TRP A 549 -46.40 18.15 -13.00
N LYS A 550 -46.79 19.42 -12.94
CA LYS A 550 -46.34 20.48 -13.84
C LYS A 550 -45.80 21.62 -13.01
N ASP A 551 -44.62 22.10 -13.37
CA ASP A 551 -44.02 23.23 -12.67
C ASP A 551 -44.88 24.49 -12.85
N PRO A 552 -45.05 25.28 -11.78
CA PRO A 552 -45.71 26.58 -11.88
C PRO A 552 -45.00 27.43 -12.93
N ILE A 553 -45.76 27.88 -13.93
CA ILE A 553 -45.26 28.83 -14.92
C ILE A 553 -44.90 30.12 -14.15
N PRO A 554 -43.68 30.67 -14.30
CA PRO A 554 -43.35 31.97 -13.72
C PRO A 554 -44.39 32.99 -14.19
N ASP A 555 -45.05 33.68 -13.26
CA ASP A 555 -46.00 34.75 -13.63
C ASP A 555 -45.32 35.71 -14.61
N ALA A 556 -45.97 35.91 -15.77
CA ALA A 556 -45.52 36.77 -16.85
C ALA A 556 -45.68 38.27 -16.52
#